data_AF-A0A6L3Y1D9-F1
#
_entry.id   AF-A0A6L3Y1D9-F1
#
_cell.length_a   1.000
_cell.length_b   1.000
_cell.length_c   1.000
_cell.angle_alpha   90.00
_cell.angle_beta   90.00
_cell.angle_gamma   90.00
#
_symmetry.space_group_name_H-M   'P 1'
#
loop_
_entity.id
_entity.type
_entity.pdbx_description
1 polymer ?
#
loop_
_entity_poly.entity_id
_entity_poly.type
_entity_poly.pdbx_seq_one_letter_code
_entity_poly.pdbx_strand_id
1 'polypeptide(L)'
;MRTLPRSAGTDVAAQCFLNALLRETKDWHYLPATRADELSQIHIPLSPTQAIRVPVRYFSPTQHHQYRFPATLIQADSDGGDTVTFHQLIDFILQKETVKGELDADTLARFKQRVLESHTHTWQAIDLRHNWANLRDKPLTFAEAEQALLVGHAFHPAPKSHEPFNEAEARRYLPDFASRFPLRWFAVEHELITGDSLNVSLRERLLRFAAQSAPALLGHFTDTCWMLPMHPWQADYLMEQAWCQRLVEKGALRDLGEAGAQWLPTSSSRSLYSETNSDMIKFSLSVRLTNSVRTLSVKEVKRGMRLARLAKTARWQELQARYPTMRVMQEDGWAGLCDEHGVVQEESLMALRVNLLFDTPETQTNVLV
;
A
#
# COMPACT_ATOMS: atom_id res chain seq x y z
N MET A 1 -22.20 1.87 18.65
CA MET A 1 -20.89 1.49 18.08
C MET A 1 -20.66 0.02 18.36
N ARG A 2 -20.75 -0.87 17.35
CA ARG A 2 -20.33 -2.27 17.51
C ARG A 2 -18.83 -2.31 17.25
N THR A 3 -18.03 -2.60 18.27
CA THR A 3 -16.63 -2.97 18.09
C THR A 3 -16.57 -4.23 17.21
N LEU A 4 -15.57 -4.33 16.33
CA LEU A 4 -15.37 -5.56 15.57
C LEU A 4 -15.21 -6.72 16.58
N PRO A 5 -16.01 -7.78 16.50
CA PRO A 5 -15.90 -8.88 17.45
C PRO A 5 -14.51 -9.51 17.31
N ARG A 6 -13.64 -9.22 18.26
CA ARG A 6 -12.36 -9.91 18.43
C ARG A 6 -12.70 -11.33 18.89
N SER A 7 -12.75 -12.28 17.96
CA SER A 7 -12.85 -13.69 18.33
C SER A 7 -11.66 -14.02 19.23
N ALA A 8 -11.94 -14.58 20.42
CA ALA A 8 -10.90 -14.87 21.41
C ALA A 8 -9.78 -15.71 20.77
N GLY A 9 -8.53 -15.32 20.96
CA GLY A 9 -7.37 -16.01 20.38
C GLY A 9 -7.14 -15.80 18.89
N THR A 10 -7.73 -14.78 18.27
CA THR A 10 -7.46 -14.40 16.87
C THR A 10 -6.44 -13.28 16.80
N ASP A 11 -5.38 -13.48 16.02
CA ASP A 11 -4.41 -12.44 15.69
C ASP A 11 -4.01 -12.52 14.22
N VAL A 12 -4.69 -11.72 13.40
CA VAL A 12 -4.50 -11.69 11.95
C VAL A 12 -3.15 -11.09 11.54
N ALA A 13 -2.58 -10.21 12.36
CA ALA A 13 -1.27 -9.65 12.10
C ALA A 13 -0.16 -10.66 12.40
N ALA A 14 -0.24 -11.36 13.55
CA ALA A 14 0.67 -12.45 13.88
C ALA A 14 0.56 -13.63 12.89
N GLN A 15 -0.65 -13.88 12.36
CA GLN A 15 -0.89 -14.87 11.33
C GLN A 15 -0.13 -14.57 10.03
N CYS A 16 0.00 -13.30 9.61
CA CYS A 16 0.83 -12.94 8.45
C CYS A 16 2.30 -13.31 8.64
N PHE A 17 2.84 -13.02 9.83
CA PHE A 17 4.21 -13.37 10.19
C PHE A 17 4.43 -14.88 10.15
N LEU A 18 3.57 -15.66 10.83
CA LEU A 18 3.69 -17.11 10.88
C LEU A 18 3.49 -17.75 9.50
N ASN A 19 2.49 -17.31 8.72
CA ASN A 19 2.24 -17.86 7.39
C ASN A 19 3.41 -17.60 6.44
N ALA A 20 4.05 -16.42 6.52
CA ALA A 20 5.26 -16.13 5.76
C ALA A 20 6.41 -17.07 6.17
N LEU A 21 6.68 -17.17 7.48
CA LEU A 21 7.73 -18.04 8.03
C LEU A 21 7.55 -19.50 7.61
N LEU A 22 6.36 -20.08 7.81
CA LEU A 22 6.10 -21.49 7.52
C LEU A 22 6.13 -21.80 6.03
N ARG A 23 5.79 -20.84 5.17
CA ARG A 23 5.90 -20.99 3.72
C ARG A 23 7.36 -21.03 3.25
N GLU A 24 8.21 -20.23 3.88
CA GLU A 24 9.62 -20.06 3.46
C GLU A 24 10.58 -21.02 4.16
N THR A 25 10.11 -21.75 5.18
CA THR A 25 10.93 -22.69 5.96
C THR A 25 10.34 -24.11 5.95
N LYS A 26 11.21 -25.10 6.20
CA LYS A 26 10.83 -26.51 6.36
C LYS A 26 10.98 -27.02 7.80
N ASP A 27 11.49 -26.17 8.69
CA ASP A 27 11.80 -26.53 10.07
C ASP A 27 10.59 -26.29 10.99
N TRP A 28 9.53 -27.04 10.71
CA TRP A 28 8.30 -27.08 11.48
C TRP A 28 7.54 -28.38 11.16
N HIS A 29 6.67 -28.80 12.07
CA HIS A 29 5.89 -30.02 11.94
C HIS A 29 4.43 -29.75 12.22
N TYR A 30 3.54 -30.43 11.50
CA TYR A 30 2.12 -30.48 11.84
C TYR A 30 1.86 -31.64 12.80
N LEU A 31 1.30 -31.34 13.96
CA LEU A 31 0.89 -32.33 14.96
C LEU A 31 -0.65 -32.45 14.91
N PRO A 32 -1.21 -33.57 14.43
CA PRO A 32 -2.65 -33.74 14.40
C PRO A 32 -3.22 -33.83 15.82
N ALA A 33 -4.46 -33.34 16.01
CA ALA A 33 -5.20 -33.53 17.25
C ALA A 33 -5.33 -35.02 17.57
N THR A 34 -5.09 -35.40 18.84
CA THR A 34 -5.19 -36.80 19.29
C THR A 34 -6.55 -37.10 19.90
N ARG A 35 -7.24 -36.07 20.41
CA ARG A 35 -8.60 -36.15 20.97
C ARG A 35 -9.56 -35.24 20.22
N ALA A 36 -10.85 -35.57 20.25
CA ALA A 36 -11.88 -34.85 19.50
C ALA A 36 -12.09 -33.39 19.96
N ASP A 37 -11.71 -33.06 21.21
CA ASP A 37 -11.79 -31.73 21.81
C ASP A 37 -10.52 -30.88 21.61
N GLU A 38 -9.46 -31.46 21.03
CA GLU A 38 -8.18 -30.80 20.80
C GLU A 38 -8.07 -30.19 19.41
N LEU A 39 -7.26 -29.14 19.29
CA LEU A 39 -6.84 -28.60 18.00
C LEU A 39 -5.49 -29.19 17.63
N SER A 40 -5.33 -29.50 16.34
CA SER A 40 -4.01 -29.78 15.77
C SER A 40 -3.09 -28.56 15.96
N GLN A 41 -1.78 -28.78 15.94
CA GLN A 41 -0.80 -27.76 16.26
C GLN A 41 0.28 -27.66 15.18
N ILE A 42 0.82 -26.47 14.96
CA ILE A 42 2.13 -26.30 14.34
C ILE A 42 3.17 -26.36 15.46
N HIS A 43 4.15 -27.22 15.29
CA HIS A 43 5.31 -27.34 16.16
C HIS A 43 6.55 -26.77 15.46
N ILE A 44 7.15 -25.75 16.05
CA ILE A 44 8.34 -25.06 15.56
C ILE A 44 9.47 -25.33 16.55
N PRO A 45 10.41 -26.23 16.25
CA PRO A 45 11.56 -26.49 17.10
C PRO A 45 12.39 -25.21 17.29
N LEU A 46 12.86 -24.92 18.50
CA LEU A 46 13.81 -23.84 18.78
C LEU A 46 15.21 -24.40 19.04
N SER A 47 15.28 -25.50 19.78
CA SER A 47 16.50 -26.23 20.14
C SER A 47 16.15 -27.72 20.33
N PRO A 48 17.12 -28.60 20.66
CA PRO A 48 16.81 -30.00 21.01
C PRO A 48 15.88 -30.17 22.21
N THR A 49 15.77 -29.15 23.08
CA THR A 49 15.00 -29.21 24.33
C THR A 49 13.79 -28.29 24.36
N GLN A 50 13.62 -27.39 23.38
CA GLN A 50 12.59 -26.36 23.39
C GLN A 50 11.91 -26.19 22.04
N ALA A 51 10.61 -25.91 22.06
CA ALA A 51 9.83 -25.62 20.85
C ALA A 51 8.66 -24.68 21.12
N ILE A 52 8.23 -23.96 20.09
CA ILE A 52 6.95 -23.25 20.09
C ILE A 52 5.88 -24.18 19.51
N ARG A 53 4.73 -24.30 20.19
CA ARG A 53 3.51 -24.91 19.64
C ARG A 53 2.44 -23.85 19.46
N VAL A 54 1.81 -23.84 18.29
CA VAL A 54 0.70 -22.92 17.96
C VAL A 54 -0.51 -23.74 17.52
N PRO A 55 -1.63 -23.71 18.26
CA PRO A 55 -2.86 -24.37 17.85
C PRO A 55 -3.40 -23.84 16.52
N VAL A 56 -3.98 -24.72 15.71
CA VAL A 56 -4.46 -24.44 14.35
C VAL A 56 -5.96 -24.70 14.28
N ARG A 57 -6.73 -23.67 13.91
CA ARG A 57 -8.16 -23.79 13.59
C ARG A 57 -8.38 -24.32 12.17
N TYR A 58 -7.51 -23.90 11.25
CA TYR A 58 -7.56 -24.33 9.85
C TYR A 58 -6.16 -24.51 9.31
N PHE A 59 -5.84 -25.72 8.86
CA PHE A 59 -4.59 -26.00 8.17
C PHE A 59 -4.82 -25.88 6.67
N SER A 60 -4.05 -25.01 6.00
CA SER A 60 -4.17 -24.77 4.56
C SER A 60 -3.04 -25.43 3.78
N PRO A 61 -3.32 -26.15 2.69
CA PRO A 61 -2.29 -26.66 1.79
C PRO A 61 -1.53 -25.53 1.06
N THR A 62 -2.09 -24.32 1.02
CA THR A 62 -1.48 -23.12 0.43
C THR A 62 -0.96 -22.14 1.49
N GLN A 63 -0.72 -22.62 2.72
CA GLN A 63 -0.14 -21.87 3.85
C GLN A 63 -0.99 -20.71 4.38
N HIS A 64 -2.25 -20.59 3.95
CA HIS A 64 -3.23 -19.69 4.59
C HIS A 64 -3.79 -20.32 5.88
N HIS A 65 -2.91 -20.71 6.80
CA HIS A 65 -3.31 -21.32 8.07
C HIS A 65 -4.06 -20.30 8.92
N GLN A 66 -5.03 -20.74 9.72
CA GLN A 66 -5.65 -19.94 10.78
C GLN A 66 -5.26 -20.52 12.13
N TYR A 67 -4.64 -19.68 12.98
CA TYR A 67 -4.16 -20.09 14.30
C TYR A 67 -5.17 -19.74 15.39
N ARG A 68 -5.03 -20.38 16.55
CA ARG A 68 -5.65 -19.97 17.81
C ARG A 68 -4.54 -19.64 18.79
N PHE A 69 -4.38 -18.35 19.07
CA PHE A 69 -3.45 -17.81 20.06
C PHE A 69 -4.01 -17.91 21.49
N PRO A 70 -3.16 -17.89 22.53
CA PRO A 70 -1.70 -17.69 22.49
C PRO A 70 -0.92 -18.91 21.96
N ALA A 71 0.31 -18.67 21.50
CA ALA A 71 1.29 -19.73 21.31
C ALA A 71 1.82 -20.20 22.67
N THR A 72 2.45 -21.38 22.73
CA THR A 72 3.03 -21.93 23.96
C THR A 72 4.49 -22.33 23.75
N LEU A 73 5.35 -22.04 24.71
CA LEU A 73 6.71 -22.57 24.79
C LEU A 73 6.68 -23.89 25.53
N ILE A 74 7.18 -24.95 24.88
CA ILE A 74 7.15 -26.33 25.38
C ILE A 74 8.59 -26.77 25.63
N GLN A 75 8.82 -27.45 26.76
CA GLN A 75 10.09 -28.13 27.05
C GLN A 75 10.00 -29.61 26.61
N ALA A 76 11.12 -30.24 26.27
CA ALA A 76 11.14 -31.60 25.72
C ALA A 76 10.57 -32.69 26.66
N ASP A 77 10.49 -32.43 27.96
CA ASP A 77 10.03 -33.34 29.00
C ASP A 77 8.62 -33.04 29.53
N SER A 78 7.92 -32.05 28.96
CA SER A 78 6.59 -31.62 29.43
C SER A 78 5.67 -31.28 28.27
N ASP A 79 4.43 -31.78 28.32
CA ASP A 79 3.36 -31.31 27.42
C ASP A 79 2.67 -30.03 27.92
N GLY A 80 2.95 -29.61 29.15
CA GLY A 80 2.58 -28.29 29.67
C GLY A 80 3.58 -27.23 29.22
N GLY A 81 3.08 -26.10 28.70
CA GLY A 81 3.91 -25.01 28.23
C GLY A 81 3.41 -23.63 28.67
N ASP A 82 4.34 -22.69 28.79
CA ASP A 82 4.04 -21.31 29.17
C ASP A 82 3.50 -20.53 27.96
N THR A 83 2.53 -19.65 28.20
CA THR A 83 1.97 -18.79 27.14
C THR A 83 3.02 -17.81 26.63
N VAL A 84 3.11 -17.67 25.31
CA VAL A 84 4.07 -16.81 24.61
C VAL A 84 3.32 -15.64 23.97
N THR A 85 3.72 -14.43 24.33
CA THR A 85 3.24 -13.20 23.67
C THR A 85 3.80 -13.09 22.25
N PHE A 86 3.17 -12.29 21.39
CA PHE A 86 3.69 -12.09 20.03
C PHE A 86 5.13 -11.53 20.04
N HIS A 87 5.45 -10.62 20.96
CA HIS A 87 6.81 -10.09 21.12
C HIS A 87 7.83 -11.20 21.42
N GLN A 88 7.54 -12.05 22.40
CA GLN A 88 8.40 -13.17 22.76
C GLN A 88 8.51 -14.19 21.62
N LEU A 89 7.41 -14.43 20.88
CA LEU A 89 7.43 -15.30 19.71
C LEU A 89 8.47 -14.80 18.70
N ILE A 90 8.48 -13.50 18.38
CA ILE A 90 9.47 -12.93 17.47
C ILE A 90 10.89 -13.12 18.01
N ASP A 91 11.12 -12.89 19.31
CA ASP A 91 12.42 -13.11 19.93
C ASP A 91 12.91 -14.54 19.79
N PHE A 92 12.06 -15.53 20.10
CA PHE A 92 12.42 -16.94 19.95
C PHE A 92 12.71 -17.31 18.50
N ILE A 93 11.90 -16.84 17.55
CA ILE A 93 12.10 -17.13 16.12
C ILE A 93 13.39 -16.49 15.60
N LEU A 94 13.72 -15.26 16.00
CA LEU A 94 14.96 -14.59 15.57
C LEU A 94 16.23 -15.13 16.22
N GLN A 95 16.12 -15.81 17.36
CA GLN A 95 17.25 -16.52 17.99
C GLN A 95 17.54 -17.87 17.34
N LYS A 96 16.58 -18.44 16.60
CA LYS A 96 16.75 -19.72 15.90
C LYS A 96 17.84 -19.62 14.85
N GLU A 97 18.85 -20.49 14.91
CA GLU A 97 20.02 -20.46 14.02
C GLU A 97 19.65 -20.49 12.53
N THR A 98 18.65 -21.29 12.15
CA THR A 98 18.19 -21.40 10.76
C THR A 98 17.52 -20.13 10.23
N VAL A 99 17.06 -19.24 11.11
CA VAL A 99 16.44 -17.95 10.77
C VAL A 99 17.49 -16.84 10.87
N LYS A 100 18.26 -16.84 11.96
CA LYS A 100 19.32 -15.87 12.22
C LYS A 100 20.42 -15.90 11.16
N GLY A 101 20.91 -17.10 10.82
CA GLY A 101 22.04 -17.29 9.92
C GLY A 101 23.22 -16.40 10.29
N GLU A 102 23.72 -15.66 9.29
CA GLU A 102 24.85 -14.73 9.42
C GLU A 102 24.40 -13.25 9.62
N LEU A 103 23.12 -13.00 9.89
CA LEU A 103 22.59 -11.65 10.02
C LEU A 103 23.14 -10.95 11.28
N ASP A 104 23.53 -9.69 11.12
CA ASP A 104 23.99 -8.85 12.23
C ASP A 104 22.85 -8.42 13.18
N ALA A 105 23.23 -7.98 14.38
CA ALA A 105 22.29 -7.57 15.42
C ALA A 105 21.40 -6.39 15.00
N ASP A 106 21.94 -5.44 14.24
CA ASP A 106 21.20 -4.24 13.80
C ASP A 106 20.11 -4.60 12.78
N THR A 107 20.40 -5.54 11.88
CA THR A 107 19.46 -6.05 10.88
C THR A 107 18.32 -6.80 11.54
N LEU A 108 18.63 -7.66 12.52
CA LEU A 108 17.62 -8.36 13.32
C LEU A 108 16.77 -7.39 14.14
N ALA A 109 17.38 -6.37 14.75
CA ALA A 109 16.68 -5.35 15.51
C ALA A 109 15.71 -4.54 14.64
N ARG A 110 16.18 -4.06 13.46
CA ARG A 110 15.32 -3.35 12.49
C ARG A 110 14.18 -4.22 11.98
N PHE A 111 14.45 -5.50 11.71
CA PHE A 111 13.39 -6.44 11.30
C PHE A 111 12.34 -6.61 12.40
N LYS A 112 12.78 -6.90 13.64
CA LYS A 112 11.90 -7.04 14.81
C LYS A 112 11.03 -5.79 15.00
N GLN A 113 11.65 -4.61 14.97
CA GLN A 113 10.95 -3.34 15.13
C GLN A 113 9.82 -3.21 14.11
N ARG A 114 10.09 -3.41 12.82
CA ARG A 114 9.08 -3.28 11.75
C ARG A 114 7.94 -4.29 11.87
N VAL A 115 8.23 -5.52 12.31
CA VAL A 115 7.21 -6.55 12.56
C VAL A 115 6.28 -6.10 13.69
N LEU A 116 6.83 -5.60 14.79
CA LEU A 116 6.04 -5.14 15.95
C LEU A 116 5.25 -3.86 15.66
N GLU A 117 5.83 -2.92 14.91
CA GLU A 117 5.12 -1.73 14.42
C GLU A 117 3.95 -2.13 13.52
N SER A 118 4.20 -2.98 12.52
CA SER A 118 3.16 -3.49 11.63
C SER A 118 2.03 -4.17 12.39
N HIS A 119 2.34 -4.97 13.41
CA HIS A 119 1.36 -5.60 14.27
C HIS A 119 0.50 -4.57 15.01
N THR A 120 1.15 -3.58 15.60
CA THR A 120 0.49 -2.47 16.31
C THR A 120 -0.42 -1.67 15.37
N HIS A 121 0.08 -1.26 14.21
CA HIS A 121 -0.69 -0.47 13.23
C HIS A 121 -1.91 -1.23 12.70
N THR A 122 -1.78 -2.54 12.47
CA THR A 122 -2.91 -3.39 12.03
C THR A 122 -4.03 -3.36 13.06
N TRP A 123 -3.69 -3.55 14.34
CA TRP A 123 -4.69 -3.56 15.41
C TRP A 123 -5.29 -2.19 15.69
N GLN A 124 -4.50 -1.11 15.61
CA GLN A 124 -5.02 0.25 15.66
C GLN A 124 -6.06 0.52 14.55
N ALA A 125 -5.76 0.11 13.32
CA ALA A 125 -6.70 0.23 12.20
C ALA A 125 -7.98 -0.58 12.43
N ILE A 126 -7.86 -1.85 12.87
CA ILE A 126 -9.00 -2.71 13.20
C ILE A 126 -9.87 -2.07 14.30
N ASP A 127 -9.25 -1.54 15.35
CA ASP A 127 -9.98 -0.96 16.47
C ASP A 127 -10.75 0.30 16.08
N LEU A 128 -10.23 1.09 15.14
CA LEU A 128 -10.86 2.33 14.69
C LEU A 128 -11.87 2.10 13.55
N ARG A 129 -11.76 1.01 12.79
CA ARG A 129 -12.65 0.69 11.66
C ARG A 129 -13.89 -0.09 12.07
N HIS A 130 -14.69 0.47 12.97
CA HIS A 130 -15.91 -0.16 13.48
C HIS A 130 -16.94 -0.51 12.39
N ASN A 131 -16.97 0.24 11.28
CA ASN A 131 -17.88 0.00 10.16
C ASN A 131 -17.42 -1.10 9.20
N TRP A 132 -16.22 -1.68 9.41
CA TRP A 132 -15.67 -2.67 8.50
C TRP A 132 -16.53 -3.93 8.42
N ALA A 133 -17.22 -4.32 9.50
CA ALA A 133 -18.13 -5.46 9.46
C ALA A 133 -19.32 -5.26 8.51
N ASN A 134 -19.80 -4.02 8.37
CA ASN A 134 -20.95 -3.66 7.52
C ASN A 134 -20.61 -3.77 6.03
N LEU A 135 -19.32 -3.84 5.67
CA LEU A 135 -18.87 -4.09 4.29
C LEU A 135 -19.34 -5.45 3.76
N ARG A 136 -19.79 -6.36 4.65
CA ARG A 136 -20.36 -7.65 4.25
C ARG A 136 -21.82 -7.58 3.83
N ASP A 137 -22.52 -6.48 4.12
CA ASP A 137 -23.98 -6.40 3.99
C ASP A 137 -24.43 -6.22 2.53
N LYS A 138 -23.54 -5.78 1.64
CA LYS A 138 -23.81 -5.50 0.23
C LYS A 138 -22.53 -5.62 -0.63
N PRO A 139 -22.65 -5.74 -1.97
CA PRO A 139 -21.50 -5.64 -2.86
C PRO A 139 -20.74 -4.32 -2.66
N LEU A 140 -19.42 -4.38 -2.82
CA LEU A 140 -18.53 -3.26 -2.58
C LEU A 140 -18.33 -2.41 -3.83
N THR A 141 -18.32 -1.10 -3.64
CA THR A 141 -17.76 -0.14 -4.60
C THR A 141 -16.24 -0.28 -4.67
N PHE A 142 -15.63 0.26 -5.74
CA PHE A 142 -14.17 0.26 -5.91
C PHE A 142 -13.47 0.98 -4.75
N ALA A 143 -14.03 2.12 -4.33
CA ALA A 143 -13.55 2.89 -3.19
C ALA A 143 -13.57 2.07 -1.89
N GLU A 144 -14.70 1.42 -1.57
CA GLU A 144 -14.82 0.60 -0.37
C GLU A 144 -13.84 -0.58 -0.40
N ALA A 145 -13.68 -1.23 -1.56
CA ALA A 145 -12.78 -2.37 -1.70
C ALA A 145 -11.30 -1.97 -1.51
N GLU A 146 -10.86 -0.87 -2.13
CA GLU A 146 -9.49 -0.37 -2.03
C GLU A 146 -9.10 0.04 -0.60
N GLN A 147 -10.07 0.39 0.25
CA GLN A 147 -9.87 0.80 1.65
C GLN A 147 -10.28 -0.24 2.69
N ALA A 148 -10.63 -1.46 2.26
CA ALA A 148 -11.03 -2.53 3.16
C ALA A 148 -9.88 -3.46 3.58
N LEU A 149 -8.70 -3.39 2.95
CA LEU A 149 -7.59 -4.27 3.27
C LEU A 149 -6.83 -3.82 4.53
N LEU A 150 -7.33 -4.21 5.71
CA LEU A 150 -6.71 -3.86 7.01
C LEU A 150 -5.52 -4.75 7.39
N VAL A 151 -5.47 -5.99 6.89
CA VAL A 151 -4.40 -6.95 7.23
C VAL A 151 -3.15 -6.72 6.37
N GLY A 152 -3.34 -6.26 5.13
CA GLY A 152 -2.26 -6.10 4.15
C GLY A 152 -1.84 -7.42 3.53
N HIS A 153 -0.56 -7.55 3.18
CA HIS A 153 -0.04 -8.74 2.49
C HIS A 153 0.01 -9.97 3.43
N ALA A 154 -0.80 -10.99 3.12
CA ALA A 154 -1.01 -12.17 3.97
C ALA A 154 0.25 -13.02 4.24
N PHE A 155 1.29 -12.89 3.41
CA PHE A 155 2.60 -13.58 3.55
C PHE A 155 3.76 -12.59 3.61
N HIS A 156 3.60 -11.49 4.34
CA HIS A 156 4.70 -10.59 4.64
C HIS A 156 4.82 -10.49 6.16
N PRO A 157 6.05 -10.43 6.74
CA PRO A 157 6.21 -10.37 8.19
C PRO A 157 5.80 -9.01 8.79
N ALA A 158 5.83 -7.94 7.98
CA ALA A 158 5.48 -6.58 8.40
C ALA A 158 4.62 -5.84 7.35
N PRO A 159 3.40 -6.32 7.00
CA PRO A 159 2.62 -5.81 5.88
C PRO A 159 2.13 -4.36 6.05
N LYS A 160 2.10 -3.85 7.28
CA LYS A 160 1.64 -2.52 7.69
C LYS A 160 2.75 -1.67 8.34
N SER A 161 4.01 -2.02 8.09
CA SER A 161 5.11 -1.07 8.32
C SER A 161 5.04 0.03 7.25
N HIS A 162 5.15 1.29 7.69
CA HIS A 162 4.91 2.47 6.86
C HIS A 162 5.87 3.63 7.19
N GLU A 163 7.11 3.32 7.56
CA GLU A 163 8.15 4.35 7.75
C GLU A 163 8.28 5.23 6.49
N PRO A 164 8.42 6.56 6.62
CA PRO A 164 8.62 7.32 7.85
C PRO A 164 7.34 7.91 8.48
N PHE A 165 6.13 7.49 8.05
CA PHE A 165 4.90 8.10 8.55
C PHE A 165 4.74 7.96 10.06
N ASN A 166 4.42 9.08 10.71
CA ASN A 166 3.88 9.11 12.06
C ASN A 166 2.39 8.71 12.06
N GLU A 167 1.77 8.63 13.24
CA GLU A 167 0.39 8.18 13.39
C GLU A 167 -0.63 9.08 12.65
N ALA A 168 -0.47 10.40 12.71
CA ALA A 168 -1.38 11.34 12.06
C ALA A 168 -1.28 11.24 10.53
N GLU A 169 -0.05 11.10 10.01
CA GLU A 169 0.22 10.89 8.59
C GLU A 169 -0.33 9.55 8.12
N ALA A 170 -0.13 8.48 8.89
CA ALA A 170 -0.69 7.16 8.59
C ALA A 170 -2.22 7.20 8.52
N ARG A 171 -2.87 7.87 9.48
CA ARG A 171 -4.34 8.06 9.50
C ARG A 171 -4.85 8.83 8.29
N ARG A 172 -4.07 9.77 7.77
CA ARG A 172 -4.46 10.61 6.64
C ARG A 172 -4.14 9.97 5.29
N TYR A 173 -2.97 9.37 5.14
CA TYR A 173 -2.42 8.98 3.84
C TYR A 173 -2.49 7.48 3.53
N LEU A 174 -2.87 6.63 4.50
CA LEU A 174 -3.06 5.19 4.28
C LEU A 174 -4.55 4.81 4.12
N PRO A 175 -4.86 3.79 3.31
CA PRO A 175 -6.23 3.31 3.06
C PRO A 175 -6.92 2.75 4.31
N ASP A 176 -6.13 2.32 5.31
CA ASP A 176 -6.54 1.63 6.53
C ASP A 176 -7.64 2.37 7.30
N PHE A 177 -7.68 3.70 7.23
CA PHE A 177 -8.61 4.54 7.99
C PHE A 177 -9.76 5.08 7.14
N ALA A 178 -9.93 4.58 5.90
CA ALA A 178 -10.90 5.07 4.93
C ALA A 178 -10.79 6.60 4.72
N SER A 179 -9.56 7.11 4.70
CA SER A 179 -9.29 8.54 4.63
C SER A 179 -9.59 9.10 3.25
N ARG A 180 -9.83 10.41 3.21
CA ARG A 180 -9.91 11.21 2.00
C ARG A 180 -9.26 12.56 2.26
N PHE A 181 -8.58 13.09 1.25
CA PHE A 181 -7.94 14.41 1.32
C PHE A 181 -7.89 15.05 -0.07
N PRO A 182 -7.93 16.39 -0.18
CA PRO A 182 -7.65 17.08 -1.43
C PRO A 182 -6.17 16.96 -1.82
N LEU A 183 -5.86 17.11 -3.11
CA LEU A 183 -4.46 17.18 -3.56
C LEU A 183 -3.84 18.52 -3.20
N ARG A 184 -2.51 18.54 -3.07
CA ARG A 184 -1.74 19.78 -3.09
C ARG A 184 -1.47 20.20 -4.54
N TRP A 185 -1.39 21.49 -4.81
CA TRP A 185 -1.19 22.02 -6.16
C TRP A 185 -0.02 22.98 -6.21
N PHE A 186 0.86 22.78 -7.19
CA PHE A 186 1.88 23.75 -7.54
C PHE A 186 1.53 24.43 -8.87
N ALA A 187 1.70 25.75 -8.94
CA ALA A 187 1.77 26.50 -10.19
C ALA A 187 3.24 26.61 -10.57
N VAL A 188 3.62 26.08 -11.73
CA VAL A 188 5.03 25.91 -12.12
C VAL A 188 5.23 26.44 -13.54
N GLU A 189 6.34 27.14 -13.78
CA GLU A 189 6.77 27.46 -15.14
C GLU A 189 6.85 26.18 -15.99
N HIS A 190 6.20 26.18 -17.15
CA HIS A 190 5.99 24.96 -17.92
C HIS A 190 7.28 24.30 -18.41
N GLU A 191 8.37 25.08 -18.56
CA GLU A 191 9.70 24.59 -18.94
C GLU A 191 10.32 23.68 -17.86
N LEU A 192 9.87 23.80 -16.60
CA LEU A 192 10.28 22.97 -15.47
C LEU A 192 9.38 21.75 -15.28
N ILE A 193 8.34 21.57 -16.10
CA ILE A 193 7.51 20.37 -16.10
C ILE A 193 7.97 19.46 -17.23
N THR A 194 8.39 18.24 -16.86
CA THR A 194 8.64 17.16 -17.81
C THR A 194 7.47 16.18 -17.82
N GLY A 195 7.23 15.50 -18.93
CA GLY A 195 6.19 14.50 -19.01
C GLY A 195 5.85 14.08 -20.43
N ASP A 196 4.84 13.22 -20.55
CA ASP A 196 4.33 12.71 -21.81
C ASP A 196 2.84 12.37 -21.65
N SER A 197 2.06 12.40 -22.73
CA SER A 197 0.64 12.06 -22.72
C SER A 197 0.21 11.58 -24.11
N LEU A 198 -0.69 10.59 -24.15
CA LEU A 198 -1.32 10.14 -25.39
C LEU A 198 -2.72 10.74 -25.57
N ASN A 199 -3.17 10.80 -26.83
CA ASN A 199 -4.46 11.34 -27.29
C ASN A 199 -4.64 12.85 -27.15
N VAL A 200 -4.07 13.45 -26.11
CA VAL A 200 -4.00 14.90 -25.87
C VAL A 200 -2.59 15.26 -25.39
N SER A 201 -2.19 16.51 -25.59
CA SER A 201 -0.93 17.03 -25.07
C SER A 201 -0.89 16.99 -23.53
N LEU A 202 0.31 17.02 -22.95
CA LEU A 202 0.47 17.07 -21.50
C LEU A 202 -0.24 18.29 -20.88
N ARG A 203 -0.11 19.46 -21.52
CA ARG A 203 -0.79 20.70 -21.10
C ARG A 203 -2.30 20.50 -21.03
N GLU A 204 -2.92 19.99 -22.09
CA GLU A 204 -4.37 19.74 -22.13
C GLU A 204 -4.80 18.73 -21.06
N ARG A 205 -3.99 17.69 -20.82
CA ARG A 205 -4.30 16.70 -19.79
C ARG A 205 -4.24 17.30 -18.39
N LEU A 206 -3.20 18.07 -18.06
CA LEU A 206 -3.07 18.76 -16.78
C LEU A 206 -4.19 19.78 -16.58
N LEU A 207 -4.55 20.53 -17.62
CA LEU A 207 -5.68 21.46 -17.59
C LEU A 207 -7.01 20.74 -17.31
N ARG A 208 -7.29 19.65 -18.03
CA ARG A 208 -8.48 18.81 -17.79
C ARG A 208 -8.50 18.26 -16.37
N PHE A 209 -7.36 17.72 -15.91
CA PHE A 209 -7.22 17.15 -14.58
C PHE A 209 -7.48 18.21 -13.50
N ALA A 210 -6.90 19.41 -13.65
CA ALA A 210 -7.14 20.55 -12.76
C ALA A 210 -8.60 21.04 -12.81
N ALA A 211 -9.22 21.10 -13.99
CA ALA A 211 -10.61 21.52 -14.11
C ALA A 211 -11.60 20.57 -13.43
N GLN A 212 -11.35 19.26 -13.52
CA GLN A 212 -12.17 18.23 -12.87
C GLN A 212 -11.91 18.15 -11.36
N SER A 213 -10.68 18.45 -10.91
CA SER A 213 -10.28 18.27 -9.52
C SER A 213 -10.36 19.56 -8.69
N ALA A 214 -9.80 20.67 -9.16
CA ALA A 214 -9.70 21.94 -8.43
C ALA A 214 -10.06 23.15 -9.31
N PRO A 215 -11.31 23.27 -9.78
CA PRO A 215 -11.74 24.33 -10.72
C PRO A 215 -11.49 25.76 -10.19
N ALA A 216 -11.56 25.95 -8.87
CA ALA A 216 -11.30 27.25 -8.24
C ALA A 216 -9.85 27.75 -8.42
N LEU A 217 -8.90 26.86 -8.71
CA LEU A 217 -7.49 27.22 -8.94
C LEU A 217 -7.17 27.46 -10.41
N LEU A 218 -8.11 27.27 -11.34
CA LEU A 218 -7.85 27.38 -12.79
C LEU A 218 -7.31 28.75 -13.23
N GLY A 219 -7.58 29.81 -12.47
CA GLY A 219 -6.99 31.13 -12.72
C GLY A 219 -5.46 31.16 -12.63
N HIS A 220 -4.83 30.13 -12.05
CA HIS A 220 -3.37 29.96 -12.01
C HIS A 220 -2.81 29.19 -13.21
N PHE A 221 -3.65 28.58 -14.04
CA PHE A 221 -3.21 27.86 -15.24
C PHE A 221 -3.15 28.83 -16.43
N THR A 222 -1.94 29.15 -16.89
CA THR A 222 -1.67 30.06 -18.00
C THR A 222 -0.88 29.36 -19.12
N ASP A 223 -0.50 30.09 -20.16
CA ASP A 223 0.31 29.53 -21.23
C ASP A 223 1.73 29.18 -20.79
N THR A 224 2.30 29.99 -19.88
CA THR A 224 3.67 29.84 -19.39
C THR A 224 3.76 29.13 -18.04
N CYS A 225 2.65 29.04 -17.30
CA CYS A 225 2.59 28.42 -15.98
C CYS A 225 1.49 27.36 -15.94
N TRP A 226 1.83 26.11 -15.67
CA TRP A 226 0.85 25.03 -15.57
C TRP A 226 0.69 24.60 -14.12
N MET A 227 -0.46 24.00 -13.83
CA MET A 227 -0.70 23.41 -12.52
C MET A 227 -0.27 21.94 -12.49
N LEU A 228 0.54 21.60 -11.50
CA LEU A 228 0.97 20.23 -11.22
C LEU A 228 0.33 19.76 -9.90
N PRO A 229 -0.51 18.71 -9.91
CA PRO A 229 -1.03 18.11 -8.68
C PRO A 229 0.06 17.30 -7.98
N MET A 230 0.03 17.30 -6.66
CA MET A 230 1.00 16.62 -5.80
C MET A 230 0.28 15.88 -4.65
N HIS A 231 0.86 14.75 -4.22
CA HIS A 231 0.47 14.14 -2.95
C HIS A 231 0.84 15.10 -1.81
N PRO A 232 -0.06 15.44 -0.87
CA PRO A 232 0.23 16.46 0.15
C PRO A 232 1.52 16.20 0.94
N TRP A 233 1.71 14.98 1.46
CA TRP A 233 2.95 14.62 2.15
C TRP A 233 4.22 14.74 1.28
N GLN A 234 4.12 14.36 0.00
CA GLN A 234 5.27 14.43 -0.89
C GLN A 234 5.57 15.90 -1.23
N ALA A 235 4.54 16.75 -1.34
CA ALA A 235 4.72 18.18 -1.54
C ALA A 235 5.48 18.80 -0.36
N ASP A 236 5.08 18.50 0.89
CA ASP A 236 5.78 19.00 2.08
C ASP A 236 7.26 18.56 2.06
N TYR A 237 7.52 17.28 1.80
CA TYR A 237 8.88 16.75 1.67
C TYR A 237 9.71 17.44 0.57
N LEU A 238 9.10 17.67 -0.61
CA LEU A 238 9.80 18.31 -1.74
C LEU A 238 10.10 19.78 -1.45
N MET A 239 9.20 20.49 -0.76
CA MET A 239 9.39 21.89 -0.37
C MET A 239 10.54 22.09 0.63
N GLU A 240 10.94 21.04 1.36
CA GLU A 240 12.15 21.04 2.20
C GLU A 240 13.45 20.85 1.39
N GLN A 241 13.37 20.41 0.13
CA GLN A 241 14.55 20.15 -0.69
C GLN A 241 15.12 21.44 -1.26
N ALA A 242 16.44 21.58 -1.20
CA ALA A 242 17.15 22.78 -1.63
C ALA A 242 16.86 23.15 -3.11
N TRP A 243 16.70 22.16 -3.99
CA TRP A 243 16.39 22.42 -5.40
C TRP A 243 14.99 23.02 -5.57
N CYS A 244 14.00 22.59 -4.79
CA CYS A 244 12.63 23.08 -4.86
C CYS A 244 12.52 24.48 -4.26
N GLN A 245 13.22 24.73 -3.15
CA GLN A 245 13.32 26.07 -2.53
C GLN A 245 13.86 27.11 -3.51
N ARG A 246 14.89 26.77 -4.30
CA ARG A 246 15.43 27.67 -5.33
C ARG A 246 14.42 27.98 -6.43
N LEU A 247 13.56 27.05 -6.81
CA LEU A 247 12.47 27.32 -7.77
C LEU A 247 11.44 28.28 -7.18
N VAL A 248 11.12 28.13 -5.88
CA VAL A 248 10.20 29.02 -5.16
C VAL A 248 10.77 30.43 -5.03
N GLU A 249 12.04 30.56 -4.63
CA GLU A 249 12.74 31.84 -4.49
C GLU A 249 12.80 32.62 -5.81
N LYS A 250 12.94 31.92 -6.94
CA LYS A 250 12.91 32.51 -8.28
C LYS A 250 11.50 32.83 -8.79
N GLY A 251 10.46 32.43 -8.06
CA GLY A 251 9.06 32.56 -8.49
C GLY A 251 8.63 31.57 -9.58
N ALA A 252 9.50 30.63 -9.96
CA ALA A 252 9.24 29.63 -11.00
C ALA A 252 8.33 28.49 -10.51
N LEU A 253 8.23 28.31 -9.19
CA LEU A 253 7.25 27.42 -8.54
C LEU A 253 6.51 28.19 -7.45
N ARG A 254 5.19 28.09 -7.45
CA ARG A 254 4.33 28.60 -6.38
C ARG A 254 3.47 27.50 -5.81
N ASP A 255 3.51 27.37 -4.50
CA ASP A 255 2.62 26.47 -3.78
C ASP A 255 1.23 27.10 -3.62
N LEU A 256 0.21 26.45 -4.17
CA LEU A 256 -1.19 26.88 -4.10
C LEU A 256 -1.94 26.21 -2.94
N GLY A 257 -1.28 25.35 -2.18
CA GLY A 257 -1.87 24.61 -1.07
C GLY A 257 -2.75 23.44 -1.52
N GLU A 258 -3.49 22.91 -0.55
CA GLU A 258 -4.45 21.84 -0.76
C GLU A 258 -5.81 22.38 -1.23
N ALA A 259 -6.35 21.84 -2.32
CA ALA A 259 -7.63 22.28 -2.86
C ALA A 259 -8.35 21.23 -3.71
N GLY A 260 -9.67 21.38 -3.82
CA GLY A 260 -10.49 20.66 -4.78
C GLY A 260 -11.18 19.41 -4.24
N ALA A 261 -11.46 18.49 -5.15
CA ALA A 261 -12.13 17.22 -4.90
C ALA A 261 -11.37 16.37 -3.89
N GLN A 262 -12.10 15.50 -3.20
CA GLN A 262 -11.53 14.58 -2.23
C GLN A 262 -11.00 13.32 -2.95
N TRP A 263 -9.75 12.98 -2.67
CA TRP A 263 -9.06 11.81 -3.19
C TRP A 263 -8.85 10.80 -2.07
N LEU A 264 -9.06 9.52 -2.38
CA LEU A 264 -8.81 8.44 -1.45
C LEU A 264 -7.52 7.70 -1.81
N PRO A 265 -6.67 7.34 -0.83
CA PRO A 265 -5.56 6.41 -1.07
C PRO A 265 -6.11 5.02 -1.31
N THR A 266 -5.64 4.39 -2.38
CA THR A 266 -5.94 2.98 -2.70
C THR A 266 -5.12 2.02 -1.82
N SER A 267 -5.28 0.71 -2.00
CA SER A 267 -4.48 -0.34 -1.36
C SER A 267 -2.97 -0.18 -1.53
N SER A 268 -2.52 0.55 -2.56
CA SER A 268 -1.11 0.88 -2.79
C SER A 268 -0.61 2.14 -2.05
N SER A 269 -1.51 2.85 -1.36
CA SER A 269 -1.40 4.18 -0.76
C SER A 269 -1.08 5.31 -1.74
N ARG A 270 -0.01 5.16 -2.54
CA ARG A 270 0.49 6.18 -3.48
C ARG A 270 -0.37 6.39 -4.73
N SER A 271 -1.25 5.44 -5.05
CA SER A 271 -2.25 5.66 -6.10
C SER A 271 -3.52 6.18 -5.45
N LEU A 272 -4.03 7.30 -5.92
CA LEU A 272 -5.22 7.94 -5.41
C LEU A 272 -6.35 7.83 -6.43
N TYR A 273 -7.56 7.68 -5.90
CA TYR A 273 -8.79 7.60 -6.67
C TYR A 273 -9.73 8.73 -6.29
N SER A 274 -10.45 9.25 -7.28
CA SER A 274 -11.59 10.14 -7.08
C SER A 274 -12.66 9.77 -8.10
N GLU A 275 -13.90 9.68 -7.63
CA GLU A 275 -15.07 9.42 -8.48
C GLU A 275 -15.30 10.55 -9.50
N THR A 276 -14.82 11.76 -9.20
CA THR A 276 -15.07 12.96 -10.01
C THR A 276 -13.96 13.27 -11.00
N ASN A 277 -13.00 12.36 -11.21
CA ASN A 277 -11.91 12.56 -12.16
C ASN A 277 -11.78 11.40 -13.15
N SER A 278 -11.58 11.75 -14.42
CA SER A 278 -11.36 10.80 -15.52
C SER A 278 -10.01 10.09 -15.46
N ASP A 279 -9.08 10.59 -14.64
CA ASP A 279 -7.80 9.95 -14.33
C ASP A 279 -7.71 9.64 -12.82
N MET A 280 -7.30 8.42 -12.48
CA MET A 280 -6.60 8.16 -11.23
C MET A 280 -5.18 8.71 -11.32
N ILE A 281 -4.56 8.98 -10.17
CA ILE A 281 -3.20 9.51 -10.11
C ILE A 281 -2.32 8.63 -9.24
N LYS A 282 -1.10 8.35 -9.67
CA LYS A 282 -0.13 7.52 -8.95
C LYS A 282 1.14 8.30 -8.75
N PHE A 283 1.44 8.66 -7.51
CA PHE A 283 2.58 9.48 -7.16
C PHE A 283 3.84 8.66 -6.90
N SER A 284 4.99 9.26 -7.18
CA SER A 284 6.24 8.94 -6.49
C SER A 284 6.06 9.35 -5.02
N LEU A 285 6.25 8.41 -4.10
CA LEU A 285 6.05 8.63 -2.68
C LEU A 285 7.25 8.07 -1.90
N SER A 286 7.99 8.93 -1.22
CA SER A 286 9.23 8.57 -0.48
C SER A 286 8.93 7.86 0.86
N VAL A 287 8.04 6.86 0.82
CA VAL A 287 7.58 6.05 1.94
C VAL A 287 7.88 4.58 1.66
N ARG A 288 8.34 3.84 2.66
CA ARG A 288 8.58 2.40 2.57
C ARG A 288 7.30 1.65 2.92
N LEU A 289 6.76 0.93 1.96
CA LEU A 289 5.62 0.02 2.18
C LEU A 289 6.05 -1.38 1.79
N THR A 290 5.93 -2.35 2.71
CA THR A 290 6.51 -3.70 2.60
C THR A 290 8.04 -3.64 2.41
N ASN A 291 8.58 -4.15 1.31
CA ASN A 291 10.02 -4.23 1.07
C ASN A 291 10.59 -3.11 0.18
N SER A 292 9.79 -2.14 -0.26
CA SER A 292 10.21 -1.13 -1.24
C SER A 292 9.83 0.28 -0.84
N VAL A 293 10.72 1.23 -1.11
CA VAL A 293 10.38 2.67 -1.17
C VAL A 293 9.48 2.86 -2.39
N ARG A 294 8.41 3.65 -2.24
CA ARG A 294 7.35 3.78 -3.26
C ARG A 294 7.56 4.99 -4.17
N THR A 295 8.81 5.31 -4.48
CA THR A 295 9.14 6.25 -5.55
C THR A 295 8.82 5.64 -6.92
N LEU A 296 8.66 6.51 -7.91
CA LEU A 296 8.61 6.17 -9.33
C LEU A 296 9.94 6.58 -9.95
N SER A 297 10.35 5.87 -10.99
CA SER A 297 11.44 6.31 -11.87
C SER A 297 10.92 6.67 -13.26
N VAL A 298 11.68 7.46 -14.02
CA VAL A 298 11.38 7.77 -15.43
C VAL A 298 11.29 6.47 -16.25
N LYS A 299 12.12 5.48 -15.91
CA LYS A 299 12.08 4.14 -16.52
C LYS A 299 10.73 3.45 -16.33
N GLU A 300 10.13 3.58 -15.15
CA GLU A 300 8.86 2.94 -14.81
C GLU A 300 7.67 3.62 -15.48
N VAL A 301 7.58 4.95 -15.43
CA VAL A 301 6.48 5.67 -16.11
C VAL A 301 6.52 5.47 -17.64
N LYS A 302 7.72 5.34 -18.22
CA LYS A 302 7.88 4.95 -19.64
C LYS A 302 7.36 3.54 -19.96
N ARG A 303 7.25 2.63 -18.99
CA ARG A 303 6.62 1.31 -19.21
C ARG A 303 5.11 1.46 -19.39
N GLY A 304 4.46 2.32 -18.59
CA GLY A 304 3.05 2.66 -18.76
C GLY A 304 2.77 3.20 -20.16
N MET A 305 3.56 4.22 -20.57
CA MET A 305 3.46 4.79 -21.92
C MET A 305 3.70 3.77 -23.04
N ARG A 306 4.64 2.83 -22.85
CA ARG A 306 4.90 1.76 -23.84
C ARG A 306 3.68 0.85 -24.00
N LEU A 307 3.07 0.42 -22.89
CA LEU A 307 1.87 -0.41 -22.94
C LEU A 307 0.68 0.35 -23.54
N ALA A 308 0.53 1.63 -23.18
CA ALA A 308 -0.52 2.48 -23.73
C ALA A 308 -0.39 2.68 -25.25
N ARG A 309 0.84 2.86 -25.76
CA ARG A 309 1.11 2.89 -27.21
C ARG A 309 0.84 1.54 -27.87
N LEU A 310 1.25 0.43 -27.24
CA LEU A 310 0.93 -0.92 -27.72
C LEU A 310 -0.59 -1.14 -27.82
N ALA A 311 -1.35 -0.55 -26.90
CA ALA A 311 -2.80 -0.64 -26.88
C ALA A 311 -3.50 0.05 -28.08
N LYS A 312 -2.77 0.84 -28.87
CA LYS A 312 -3.27 1.46 -30.11
C LYS A 312 -3.06 0.59 -31.36
N THR A 313 -2.40 -0.56 -31.24
CA THR A 313 -2.13 -1.44 -32.39
C THR A 313 -3.34 -2.31 -32.75
N ALA A 314 -3.43 -2.72 -34.02
CA ALA A 314 -4.47 -3.66 -34.49
C ALA A 314 -4.48 -4.97 -33.69
N ARG A 315 -3.29 -5.49 -33.35
CA ARG A 315 -3.16 -6.71 -32.52
C ARG A 315 -3.77 -6.55 -31.13
N TRP A 316 -3.65 -5.37 -30.51
CA TRP A 316 -4.35 -5.11 -29.25
C TRP A 316 -5.86 -5.02 -29.45
N GLN A 317 -6.33 -4.42 -30.54
CA GLN A 317 -7.76 -4.36 -30.85
C GLN A 317 -8.35 -5.77 -31.05
N GLU A 318 -7.64 -6.67 -31.72
CA GLU A 318 -8.01 -8.09 -31.83
C GLU A 318 -8.08 -8.77 -30.46
N LEU A 319 -7.08 -8.55 -29.59
CA LEU A 319 -7.07 -9.08 -28.23
C LEU A 319 -8.27 -8.57 -27.43
N GLN A 320 -8.55 -7.26 -27.50
CA GLN A 320 -9.66 -6.63 -26.79
C GLN A 320 -11.02 -7.10 -27.31
N ALA A 321 -11.15 -7.31 -28.63
CA ALA A 321 -12.37 -7.86 -29.24
C ALA A 321 -12.59 -9.33 -28.83
N ARG A 322 -11.51 -10.12 -28.70
CA ARG A 322 -11.57 -11.50 -28.22
C ARG A 322 -11.93 -11.61 -26.74
N TYR A 323 -11.50 -10.65 -25.91
CA TYR A 323 -11.75 -10.62 -24.47
C TYR A 323 -12.40 -9.29 -24.03
N PRO A 324 -13.69 -9.06 -24.38
CA PRO A 324 -14.33 -7.75 -24.20
C PRO A 324 -14.50 -7.33 -22.73
N THR A 325 -14.56 -8.30 -21.80
CA THR A 325 -14.67 -8.04 -20.36
C THR A 325 -13.31 -7.81 -19.68
N MET A 326 -12.19 -8.12 -20.35
CA MET A 326 -10.86 -7.80 -19.85
C MET A 326 -10.50 -6.37 -20.25
N ARG A 327 -10.24 -5.52 -19.26
CA ARG A 327 -9.81 -4.14 -19.48
C ARG A 327 -8.50 -3.87 -18.74
N VAL A 328 -7.70 -2.96 -19.28
CA VAL A 328 -6.48 -2.47 -18.65
C VAL A 328 -6.62 -0.97 -18.46
N MET A 329 -6.50 -0.50 -17.22
CA MET A 329 -6.39 0.92 -16.91
C MET A 329 -5.02 1.41 -17.36
N GLN A 330 -4.95 2.04 -18.53
CA GLN A 330 -3.70 2.49 -19.12
C GLN A 330 -3.09 3.63 -18.30
N GLU A 331 -1.77 3.58 -18.08
CA GLU A 331 -0.97 4.70 -17.58
C GLU A 331 -0.41 5.44 -18.80
N ASP A 332 -1.28 6.19 -19.50
CA ASP A 332 -1.00 6.81 -20.80
C ASP A 332 -0.63 8.29 -20.70
N GLY A 333 -0.29 8.76 -19.50
CA GLY A 333 0.33 10.06 -19.26
C GLY A 333 1.11 10.05 -17.96
N TRP A 334 2.11 10.93 -17.87
CA TRP A 334 2.91 11.14 -16.66
C TRP A 334 3.51 12.54 -16.68
N ALA A 335 3.87 13.04 -15.50
CA ALA A 335 4.55 14.31 -15.36
C ALA A 335 5.51 14.29 -14.15
N GLY A 336 6.38 15.28 -14.07
CA GLY A 336 7.23 15.57 -12.91
C GLY A 336 7.94 16.91 -13.06
N LEU A 337 8.65 17.30 -12.01
CA LEU A 337 9.43 18.53 -11.95
C LEU A 337 10.87 18.28 -12.39
N CYS A 338 11.45 19.29 -13.04
CA CYS A 338 12.87 19.46 -13.22
C CYS A 338 13.40 20.48 -12.20
N ASP A 339 14.66 20.34 -11.81
CA ASP A 339 15.36 21.43 -11.13
C ASP A 339 15.76 22.54 -12.11
N GLU A 340 16.40 23.59 -11.60
CA GLU A 340 16.88 24.75 -12.37
C GLU A 340 17.93 24.40 -13.45
N HIS A 341 18.48 23.19 -13.43
CA HIS A 341 19.43 22.67 -14.41
C HIS A 341 18.77 21.73 -15.42
N GLY A 342 17.45 21.57 -15.37
CA GLY A 342 16.70 20.67 -16.24
C GLY A 342 16.79 19.20 -15.85
N VAL A 343 17.27 18.87 -14.64
CA VAL A 343 17.36 17.49 -14.17
C VAL A 343 16.03 17.07 -13.55
N VAL A 344 15.46 15.98 -14.07
CA VAL A 344 14.21 15.41 -13.58
C VAL A 344 14.37 14.92 -12.15
N GLN A 345 13.49 15.39 -11.26
CA GLN A 345 13.44 14.98 -9.87
C GLN A 345 12.45 13.82 -9.72
N GLU A 346 12.96 12.59 -9.64
CA GLU A 346 12.11 11.38 -9.66
C GLU A 346 11.09 11.31 -8.50
N GLU A 347 11.40 11.95 -7.38
CA GLU A 347 10.51 12.06 -6.21
C GLU A 347 9.29 12.97 -6.44
N SER A 348 9.27 13.73 -7.53
CA SER A 348 8.12 14.53 -7.96
C SER A 348 7.25 13.86 -9.03
N LEU A 349 7.66 12.69 -9.53
CA LEU A 349 6.97 12.03 -10.64
C LEU A 349 5.56 11.60 -10.25
N MET A 350 4.67 11.65 -11.23
CA MET A 350 3.32 11.09 -11.15
C MET A 350 2.94 10.42 -12.48
N ALA A 351 2.16 9.35 -12.41
CA ALA A 351 1.52 8.73 -13.56
C ALA A 351 0.00 8.96 -13.50
N LEU A 352 -0.59 9.29 -14.63
CA LEU A 352 -2.03 9.43 -14.81
C LEU A 352 -2.57 8.13 -15.40
N ARG A 353 -3.43 7.47 -14.63
CA ARG A 353 -4.06 6.20 -14.99
C ARG A 353 -5.50 6.46 -15.38
N VAL A 354 -5.93 5.98 -16.55
CA VAL A 354 -7.31 6.13 -17.00
C VAL A 354 -8.27 5.53 -15.97
N ASN A 355 -9.19 6.34 -15.45
CA ASN A 355 -10.27 5.89 -14.58
C ASN A 355 -11.42 5.34 -15.43
N LEU A 356 -11.36 4.03 -15.73
CA LEU A 356 -12.42 3.36 -16.51
C LEU A 356 -13.79 3.35 -15.81
N LEU A 357 -13.84 3.72 -14.54
CA LEU A 357 -15.05 3.74 -13.72
C LEU A 357 -15.72 5.11 -13.69
N PHE A 358 -15.10 6.14 -14.27
CA PHE A 358 -15.56 7.52 -14.21
C PHE A 358 -16.98 7.69 -14.80
N ASP A 359 -17.21 7.17 -16.00
CA ASP A 359 -18.51 7.29 -16.69
C ASP A 359 -19.48 6.12 -16.40
N THR A 360 -19.00 5.06 -15.74
CA THR A 360 -19.78 3.81 -15.54
C THR A 360 -19.57 3.22 -14.15
N PRO A 361 -19.75 4.00 -13.06
CA PRO A 361 -19.48 3.55 -11.70
C PRO A 361 -20.32 2.32 -11.28
N GLU A 362 -21.48 2.11 -11.87
CA GLU A 362 -22.40 1.00 -11.61
C GLU A 362 -21.94 -0.35 -12.18
N THR A 363 -20.99 -0.36 -13.13
CA THR A 363 -20.48 -1.60 -13.78
C THR A 363 -19.46 -2.36 -12.91
N GLN A 364 -19.18 -1.83 -11.73
CA GLN A 364 -18.18 -2.36 -10.82
C GLN A 364 -18.66 -3.67 -10.16
N THR A 365 -17.83 -4.69 -10.20
CA THR A 365 -17.95 -5.85 -9.30
C THR A 365 -16.60 -6.03 -8.61
N ASN A 366 -16.53 -5.66 -7.33
CA ASN A 366 -15.30 -5.73 -6.56
C ASN A 366 -15.37 -6.87 -5.55
N VAL A 367 -14.27 -7.59 -5.41
CA VAL A 367 -14.12 -8.69 -4.47
C VAL A 367 -12.96 -8.35 -3.54
N LEU A 368 -13.18 -8.48 -2.23
CA LEU A 368 -12.08 -8.54 -1.27
C LEU A 368 -11.48 -9.94 -1.35
N VAL A 369 -10.20 -10.02 -1.70
CA VAL A 369 -9.43 -11.26 -1.68
C VAL A 369 -8.69 -11.38 -0.36
#